data_AF-A0A4R1Q6L9-F1
#
_entry.id   AF-A0A4R1Q6L9-F1
#
_cell.length_a   1.000
_cell.length_b   1.000
_cell.length_c   1.000
_cell.angle_alpha   90.00
_cell.angle_beta   90.00
_cell.angle_gamma   90.00
#
_symmetry.space_group_name_H-M   'P 1'
#
loop_
_entity.id
_entity.type
_entity.pdbx_description
1 polymer ?
#
loop_
_entity_poly.entity_id
_entity_poly.type
_entity_poly.pdbx_seq_one_letter_code
_entity_poly.pdbx_strand_id
1 'polypeptide(L)'
;MSASIIPFPRKPAQNAVELEKIMRRWLAELSTDPELIEAVVARMLTFIEQYASKSFEPVFDLPVPRDLSQAETEALLEAIEKGTDAMARQVQQMINEIIIERFFLEVEIYKTRNSAVARSYLK
;
A
#
# COMPACT_ATOMS: atom_id res chain seq x y z
N MET A 1 18.00 -26.76 22.56
CA MET A 1 17.98 -25.30 22.77
C MET A 1 16.97 -24.73 21.79
N SER A 2 15.88 -24.14 22.28
CA SER A 2 14.83 -23.54 21.44
C SER A 2 15.28 -22.13 21.03
N ALA A 3 15.36 -21.87 19.73
CA ALA A 3 15.66 -20.54 19.20
C ALA A 3 14.59 -19.54 19.68
N SER A 4 15.03 -18.51 20.41
CA SER A 4 14.18 -17.39 20.81
C SER A 4 13.94 -16.51 19.58
N ILE A 5 12.85 -16.76 18.86
CA ILE A 5 12.41 -15.93 17.74
C ILE A 5 11.99 -14.57 18.34
N ILE A 6 12.78 -13.52 18.08
CA ILE A 6 12.41 -12.15 18.43
C ILE A 6 11.35 -11.72 17.41
N PRO A 7 10.09 -11.48 17.80
CA PRO A 7 9.07 -11.06 16.84
C PRO A 7 9.43 -9.67 16.30
N PHE A 8 9.46 -9.56 14.97
CA PHE A 8 9.65 -8.30 14.26
C PHE A 8 8.56 -7.30 14.68
N PRO A 9 8.87 -6.00 14.90
CA PRO A 9 7.89 -5.02 15.28
C PRO A 9 6.82 -4.89 14.19
N ARG A 10 5.64 -5.44 14.44
CA ARG A 10 4.46 -5.24 13.59
C ARG A 10 4.02 -3.80 13.77
N LYS A 11 4.17 -2.98 12.73
CA LYS A 11 3.55 -1.64 12.72
C LYS A 11 2.05 -1.81 12.96
N PRO A 12 1.45 -1.09 13.91
CA PRO A 12 0.04 -1.22 14.19
C PRO A 12 -0.78 -0.76 12.98
N ALA A 13 -1.90 -1.43 12.73
CA ALA A 13 -2.89 -1.16 11.69
C ALA A 13 -3.68 0.16 11.91
N GLN A 14 -2.99 1.22 12.36
CA GLN A 14 -3.59 2.51 12.76
C GLN A 14 -3.88 3.47 11.60
N ASN A 15 -3.45 3.18 10.37
CA ASN A 15 -3.53 4.14 9.26
C ASN A 15 -4.90 4.27 8.58
N ALA A 16 -5.82 3.31 8.70
CA ALA A 16 -7.05 3.31 7.89
C ALA A 16 -7.98 4.49 8.22
N VAL A 17 -8.18 4.80 9.51
CA VAL A 17 -9.06 5.90 9.97
C VAL A 17 -8.48 7.27 9.61
N GLU A 18 -7.15 7.43 9.66
CA GLU A 18 -6.51 8.68 9.27
C GLU A 18 -6.53 8.88 7.75
N LEU A 19 -6.26 7.82 6.99
CA LEU A 19 -6.38 7.83 5.52
C LEU A 19 -7.80 8.17 5.09
N GLU A 20 -8.83 7.60 5.73
CA GLU A 20 -10.22 7.93 5.46
C GLU A 20 -10.49 9.43 5.65
N LYS A 21 -10.05 10.01 6.78
CA LYS A 21 -10.22 11.44 7.07
C LYS A 21 -9.53 12.32 6.02
N ILE A 22 -8.35 11.94 5.57
CA ILE A 22 -7.60 12.67 4.54
C ILE A 22 -8.34 12.59 3.19
N MET A 23 -8.75 11.39 2.77
CA MET A 23 -9.50 11.20 1.53
C MET A 23 -10.81 11.99 1.51
N ARG A 24 -11.57 11.95 2.61
CA ARG A 24 -12.82 12.71 2.76
C ARG A 24 -12.59 14.21 2.66
N ARG A 25 -11.55 14.74 3.32
CA ARG A 25 -11.20 16.16 3.24
C ARG A 25 -10.86 16.58 1.81
N TRP A 26 -10.01 15.80 1.14
CA TRP A 26 -9.62 16.07 -0.25
C TRP A 26 -10.81 16.01 -1.22
N LEU A 27 -11.68 15.01 -1.09
CA LEU A 27 -12.86 14.90 -1.94
C LEU A 27 -13.87 16.04 -1.70
N ALA A 28 -14.01 16.50 -0.46
CA ALA A 28 -14.86 17.64 -0.11
C ALA A 28 -14.34 18.96 -0.70
N GLU A 29 -13.02 19.10 -0.90
CA GLU A 29 -12.43 20.23 -1.62
C GLU A 29 -12.68 20.16 -3.14
N LEU A 30 -12.77 18.94 -3.69
CA LEU A 30 -12.94 18.70 -5.13
C LEU A 30 -14.41 18.66 -5.59
N SER A 31 -15.34 18.28 -4.71
CA SER A 31 -16.75 18.10 -5.05
C SER A 31 -17.66 18.32 -3.85
N THR A 32 -18.83 18.89 -4.12
CA THR A 32 -19.91 19.03 -3.12
C THR A 32 -20.87 17.85 -3.11
N ASP A 33 -20.70 16.86 -4.00
CA ASP A 33 -21.55 15.68 -4.10
C ASP A 33 -21.22 14.68 -2.97
N PRO A 34 -22.11 14.51 -1.97
CA PRO A 34 -21.86 13.59 -0.86
C PRO A 34 -21.82 12.13 -1.32
N GLU A 35 -22.58 11.77 -2.35
CA GLU A 35 -22.63 10.39 -2.86
C GLU A 35 -21.30 10.02 -3.55
N LEU A 36 -20.66 10.97 -4.24
CA LEU A 36 -19.32 10.80 -4.79
C LEU A 36 -18.32 10.51 -3.68
N ILE A 37 -18.35 11.32 -2.61
CA ILE A 37 -17.43 11.20 -1.49
C ILE A 37 -17.55 9.81 -0.87
N GLU A 38 -18.76 9.36 -0.52
CA GLU A 38 -18.97 8.04 0.08
C GLU A 38 -18.56 6.91 -0.86
N ALA A 39 -18.97 6.99 -2.14
CA ALA A 39 -18.72 5.91 -3.10
C ALA A 39 -17.23 5.75 -3.44
N VAL A 40 -16.47 6.83 -3.50
CA VAL A 40 -15.02 6.79 -3.75
C VAL A 40 -14.27 6.34 -2.50
N VAL A 41 -14.61 6.87 -1.32
CA VAL A 41 -13.97 6.49 -0.05
C VAL A 41 -14.15 5.01 0.24
N ALA A 42 -15.37 4.48 0.11
CA ALA A 42 -15.63 3.05 0.37
C ALA A 42 -14.82 2.12 -0.55
N ARG A 43 -14.74 2.46 -1.85
CA ARG A 43 -13.97 1.68 -2.83
C ARG A 43 -12.47 1.76 -2.59
N MET A 44 -11.97 2.94 -2.23
CA MET A 44 -10.56 3.14 -1.91
C MET A 44 -10.14 2.45 -0.62
N LEU A 45 -10.96 2.49 0.43
CA LEU A 45 -10.67 1.75 1.66
C LEU A 45 -10.61 0.24 1.42
N THR A 46 -11.55 -0.30 0.63
CA THR A 46 -11.53 -1.72 0.23
C THR A 46 -10.26 -2.06 -0.54
N PHE A 47 -9.83 -1.20 -1.47
CA PHE A 47 -8.59 -1.37 -2.22
C PHE A 47 -7.34 -1.35 -1.32
N ILE A 48 -7.25 -0.35 -0.43
CA ILE A 48 -6.13 -0.22 0.51
C ILE A 48 -6.06 -1.43 1.44
N GLU A 49 -7.19 -1.88 1.97
CA GLU A 49 -7.24 -3.06 2.85
C GLU A 49 -6.77 -4.33 2.15
N GLN A 50 -7.15 -4.53 0.88
CA GLN A 50 -6.78 -5.73 0.12
C GLN A 50 -5.34 -5.75 -0.38
N TYR A 51 -4.79 -4.58 -0.73
CA TYR A 51 -3.53 -4.49 -1.47
C TYR A 51 -2.40 -3.81 -0.70
N ALA A 52 -2.71 -2.77 0.08
CA ALA A 52 -1.70 -1.99 0.81
C ALA A 52 -1.38 -2.56 2.21
N SER A 53 -2.20 -3.48 2.72
CA SER A 53 -1.96 -4.18 4.00
C SER A 53 -0.97 -5.35 3.88
N LYS A 54 -0.64 -5.78 2.66
CA LYS A 54 0.29 -6.90 2.44
C LYS A 54 1.71 -6.43 2.78
N SER A 55 2.34 -7.11 3.73
CA SER A 55 3.73 -6.86 4.08
C SER A 55 4.64 -7.33 2.93
N PHE A 56 5.66 -6.53 2.62
CA PHE A 56 6.70 -6.96 1.70
C PHE A 56 7.58 -8.00 2.41
N GLU A 57 7.50 -9.25 1.95
CA GLU A 57 8.23 -10.39 2.49
C GLU A 57 9.09 -10.99 1.37
N PRO A 58 10.33 -10.50 1.16
CA PRO A 58 11.20 -11.06 0.15
C PRO A 58 11.63 -12.47 0.56
N VAL A 59 11.31 -13.45 -0.29
CA VAL A 59 11.77 -14.84 -0.14
C VAL A 59 12.77 -15.10 -1.25
N PHE A 60 14.02 -15.34 -0.90
CA PHE A 60 15.06 -15.73 -1.84
C PHE A 60 16.07 -16.66 -1.17
N ASP A 61 16.64 -17.56 -1.96
CA ASP A 61 17.73 -18.43 -1.54
C ASP A 61 19.04 -17.89 -2.10
N LEU A 62 20.04 -17.68 -1.23
CA LEU A 62 21.37 -17.22 -1.61
C LEU A 62 22.40 -18.33 -1.34
N PRO A 63 23.03 -18.93 -2.37
CA PRO A 63 24.11 -19.87 -2.16
C PRO A 63 25.34 -19.14 -1.62
N VAL A 64 25.83 -19.55 -0.44
CA VAL A 64 27.02 -18.98 0.20
C VAL A 64 28.18 -19.97 0.20
N PRO A 65 29.44 -19.51 -0.01
CA PRO A 65 30.63 -20.35 0.15
C PRO A 65 30.74 -20.93 1.56
N ARG A 66 31.30 -22.12 1.69
CA ARG A 66 31.41 -22.83 2.99
C ARG A 66 32.53 -22.30 3.88
N ASP A 67 33.38 -21.45 3.32
CA ASP A 67 34.65 -20.99 3.86
C ASP A 67 34.68 -19.48 4.16
N LEU A 68 33.50 -18.84 4.24
CA LEU A 68 33.39 -17.45 4.70
C LEU A 68 33.91 -17.32 6.14
N SER A 69 34.77 -16.33 6.35
CA SER A 69 35.13 -15.91 7.70
C SER A 69 33.92 -15.31 8.43
N GLN A 70 34.00 -15.20 9.76
CA GLN A 70 32.95 -14.57 10.55
C GLN A 70 32.69 -13.12 10.12
N ALA A 71 33.76 -12.35 9.86
CA ALA A 71 33.65 -10.95 9.42
C ALA A 71 32.95 -10.82 8.05
N GLU A 72 33.24 -11.73 7.11
CA GLU A 72 32.57 -11.74 5.81
C GLU A 72 31.10 -12.18 5.91
N THR A 73 30.79 -13.09 6.84
CA THR A 73 29.41 -13.50 7.12
C THR A 73 28.59 -12.35 7.69
N GLU A 74 29.14 -11.61 8.65
CA GLU A 74 28.50 -10.41 9.23
C GLU A 74 28.30 -9.32 8.18
N ALA A 75 29.32 -9.05 7.36
CA ALA A 75 29.21 -8.08 6.27
C ALA A 75 28.15 -8.48 5.22
N LEU A 76 28.03 -9.78 4.91
CA LEU A 76 27.02 -10.29 3.99
C LEU A 76 25.60 -10.13 4.54
N LEU A 77 25.39 -10.44 5.83
CA LEU A 77 24.09 -10.24 6.49
C LEU A 77 23.70 -8.75 6.49
N GLU A 78 24.62 -7.86 6.85
CA GLU A 78 24.38 -6.42 6.85
C GLU A 78 24.05 -5.90 5.43
N ALA A 79 24.74 -6.40 4.41
CA ALA A 79 24.47 -6.04 3.02
C ALA A 79 23.09 -6.54 2.55
N ILE A 80 22.68 -7.74 2.95
CA ILE A 80 21.34 -8.28 2.69
C ILE A 80 20.29 -7.39 3.37
N GLU A 81 20.44 -7.13 4.67
CA GLU A 81 19.48 -6.31 5.43
C GLU A 81 19.29 -4.92 4.80
N LYS A 82 20.40 -4.24 4.50
CA LYS A 82 20.39 -2.93 3.81
C LYS A 82 19.71 -3.01 2.44
N GLY A 83 19.99 -4.06 1.67
CA GLY A 83 19.38 -4.29 0.37
C GLY A 83 17.87 -4.51 0.46
N THR A 84 17.43 -5.35 1.39
CA THR A 84 16.00 -5.62 1.64
C THR A 84 15.27 -4.38 2.14
N ASP A 85 15.89 -3.59 3.02
CA ASP A 85 15.32 -2.33 3.52
C ASP A 85 15.15 -1.29 2.41
N ALA A 86 16.16 -1.13 1.56
CA ALA A 86 16.08 -0.24 0.41
C ALA A 86 14.96 -0.66 -0.55
N MET A 87 14.85 -1.96 -0.82
CA MET A 87 13.80 -2.52 -1.67
C MET A 87 12.41 -2.33 -1.06
N ALA A 88 12.25 -2.57 0.25
CA ALA A 88 11.00 -2.34 0.96
C ALA A 88 10.52 -0.89 0.83
N ARG A 89 11.42 0.09 0.89
CA ARG A 89 11.09 1.50 0.67
C ARG A 89 10.60 1.78 -0.75
N GLN A 90 11.27 1.21 -1.75
CA GLN A 90 10.86 1.36 -3.16
C GLN A 90 9.49 0.73 -3.42
N VAL A 91 9.25 -0.48 -2.89
CA VAL A 91 7.96 -1.16 -2.99
C VAL A 91 6.87 -0.34 -2.31
N GLN A 92 7.13 0.20 -1.11
CA GLN A 92 6.17 1.05 -0.42
C GLN A 92 5.86 2.34 -1.21
N GLN A 93 6.86 2.96 -1.82
CA GLN A 93 6.65 4.14 -2.67
C GLN A 93 5.77 3.79 -3.87
N MET A 94 6.06 2.70 -4.57
CA MET A 94 5.26 2.22 -5.69
C MET A 94 3.80 1.94 -5.28
N ILE A 95 3.58 1.30 -4.11
CA ILE A 95 2.23 1.08 -3.57
C ILE A 95 1.52 2.41 -3.35
N ASN A 96 2.20 3.42 -2.78
CA ASN A 96 1.62 4.72 -2.55
C ASN A 96 1.24 5.43 -3.87
N GLU A 97 2.09 5.35 -4.89
CA GLU A 97 1.81 5.90 -6.22
C GLU A 97 0.56 5.24 -6.84
N ILE A 98 0.45 3.91 -6.76
CA ILE A 98 -0.72 3.16 -7.22
C ILE A 98 -1.99 3.57 -6.47
N ILE A 99 -1.92 3.79 -5.15
CA ILE A 99 -3.07 4.25 -4.36
C ILE A 99 -3.55 5.62 -4.86
N ILE A 100 -2.63 6.55 -5.15
CA ILE A 100 -2.97 7.88 -5.64
C ILE A 100 -3.59 7.81 -7.03
N GLU A 101 -2.99 7.06 -7.96
CA GLU A 101 -3.54 6.88 -9.31
C GLU A 101 -4.94 6.26 -9.27
N ARG A 102 -5.11 5.22 -8.44
CA ARG A 102 -6.39 4.55 -8.27
C ARG A 102 -7.45 5.49 -7.70
N PHE A 103 -7.09 6.37 -6.78
CA PHE A 103 -8.00 7.37 -6.23
C PHE A 103 -8.60 8.28 -7.31
N PHE A 104 -7.76 8.84 -8.19
CA PHE A 104 -8.24 9.67 -9.30
C PHE A 104 -9.11 8.87 -10.28
N LEU A 105 -8.69 7.64 -10.60
CA LEU A 105 -9.46 6.74 -11.44
C LEU A 105 -10.87 6.47 -10.87
N GLU A 106 -11.00 6.25 -9.56
CA GLU A 106 -12.32 5.99 -8.94
C GLU A 106 -13.26 7.21 -9.02
N VAL A 107 -12.71 8.42 -8.90
CA VAL A 107 -13.46 9.67 -9.12
C VAL A 107 -13.95 9.75 -10.55
N GLU A 108 -13.09 9.47 -11.53
CA GLU A 108 -13.46 9.46 -12.95
C GLU A 108 -14.53 8.41 -13.25
N ILE A 109 -14.34 7.16 -12.79
CA ILE A 109 -15.30 6.06 -12.95
C ILE A 109 -16.67 6.46 -12.40
N TYR A 110 -16.72 7.06 -11.21
CA TYR A 110 -17.97 7.52 -10.62
C TYR A 110 -18.67 8.56 -11.51
N LYS A 111 -17.94 9.59 -11.94
CA LYS A 111 -18.48 10.66 -12.81
C LYS A 111 -18.98 10.11 -14.14
N THR A 112 -18.24 9.21 -14.78
CA THR A 112 -18.65 8.57 -16.05
C THR A 112 -19.90 7.72 -15.89
N ARG A 113 -19.98 6.91 -14.82
CA ARG A 113 -21.16 6.06 -14.56
C ARG A 113 -22.41 6.90 -14.31
N ASN A 114 -22.33 7.94 -13.48
CA ASN A 114 -23.49 8.80 -13.21
C ASN A 114 -23.89 9.66 -14.42
N SER A 115 -22.93 10.08 -15.25
CA SER A 115 -23.22 10.78 -16.51
C SER A 115 -23.90 9.87 -17.54
N ALA A 116 -23.51 8.59 -17.61
CA ALA A 116 -24.14 7.61 -18.49
C ALA A 116 -25.56 7.25 -18.04
N VAL A 117 -25.78 7.11 -16.74
CA VAL A 117 -27.10 6.88 -16.14
C VAL A 117 -28.03 8.07 -16.40
N ALA A 118 -27.58 9.31 -16.20
CA ALA A 118 -28.37 10.51 -16.47
C ALA A 118 -28.82 10.62 -17.96
N ARG A 119 -27.97 10.18 -18.90
CA ARG A 119 -28.32 10.14 -20.34
C ARG A 119 -29.33 9.04 -20.69
N SER A 120 -29.41 7.96 -19.91
CA SER A 120 -30.35 6.86 -20.14
C SER A 120 -31.79 7.20 -19.77
N TYR A 121 -32.00 8.12 -18.82
CA TYR A 121 -33.33 8.61 -18.42
C TYR A 121 -33.89 9.73 -19.31
N LEU A 122 -33.12 10.19 -20.30
CA LEU A 122 -33.51 11.25 -21.24
C LEU A 122 -33.90 10.70 -22.64
N LYS A 123 -34.04 9.37 -22.77
CA LYS A 123 -34.55 8.69 -23.96
C LYS A 123 -35.85 7.98 -23.65
#